data_AF-A0A965LHT8-F1
#
_entry.id   AF-A0A965LHT8-F1
#
_cell.length_a   1.000
_cell.length_b   1.000
_cell.length_c   1.000
_cell.angle_alpha   90.00
_cell.angle_beta   90.00
_cell.angle_gamma   90.00
#
_symmetry.space_group_name_H-M   'P 1'
#
loop_
_entity.id
_entity.type
_entity.pdbx_description
1 polymer ?
#
loop_
_entity_poly.entity_id
_entity_poly.type
_entity_poly.pdbx_seq_one_letter_code
_entity_poly.pdbx_strand_id
1 'polypeptide(L)'
;ITAKALTIPDAAVTAKTYDNTTAATITGTLTGVISGDTVTFTGTGTFASAGAGSGISVTSSSTLGGASSGNYSLTQPTGLTGDINKASQTITFGALPNRNYGEVFALSATVNSGLTVSYASSDTSVVTVSGNLVTAVGVGTTTITASVAGNDNYNAASTSQSLTVVQGPFVSWTFESTLSPVLGSGTATLIGGTTSTYATGVAGNGLNTTAYPAASTGSGTAGVKFSVPTSGTAVSATGIVIGLDFRQSATSLAVATFFGRHHLCECERRHGGHCIRSKCSQHRNCVQ
;
A
#
# COMPACT_ATOMS: atom_id res chain seq x y z
N ILE A 1 -45.46 -10.53 56.84
CA ILE A 1 -45.42 -9.10 56.45
C ILE A 1 -45.34 -9.07 54.93
N THR A 2 -46.12 -8.22 54.26
CA THR A 2 -46.10 -8.08 52.80
C THR A 2 -45.14 -6.97 52.40
N ALA A 3 -44.30 -7.20 51.39
CA ALA A 3 -43.37 -6.19 50.89
C ALA A 3 -44.13 -5.00 50.27
N LYS A 4 -43.68 -3.76 50.55
CA LYS A 4 -44.32 -2.55 50.02
C LYS A 4 -43.96 -2.36 48.55
N ALA A 5 -44.95 -2.12 47.69
CA ALA A 5 -44.71 -1.86 46.28
C ALA A 5 -44.02 -0.50 46.05
N LEU A 6 -43.02 -0.49 45.17
CA LEU A 6 -42.38 0.69 44.59
C LEU A 6 -42.68 0.77 43.09
N THR A 7 -42.66 1.98 42.54
CA THR A 7 -42.85 2.24 41.10
C THR A 7 -41.82 3.24 40.57
N ILE A 8 -41.66 3.31 39.25
CA ILE A 8 -40.71 4.19 38.56
C ILE A 8 -41.47 4.91 37.43
N PRO A 9 -42.14 6.04 37.70
CA PRO A 9 -43.01 6.71 36.73
C PRO A 9 -42.23 7.39 35.59
N ASP A 10 -40.96 7.71 35.83
CA ASP A 10 -40.00 8.36 34.94
C ASP A 10 -39.07 7.34 34.24
N ALA A 11 -39.47 6.08 34.17
CA ALA A 11 -38.65 5.01 33.58
C ALA A 11 -38.36 5.28 32.09
N ALA A 12 -37.07 5.35 31.74
CA ALA A 12 -36.61 5.59 30.38
C ALA A 12 -35.50 4.60 30.00
N VAL A 13 -35.38 4.29 28.70
CA VAL A 13 -34.30 3.46 28.17
C VAL A 13 -33.17 4.36 27.69
N THR A 14 -31.95 4.11 28.15
CA THR A 14 -30.76 4.78 27.61
C THR A 14 -30.45 4.25 26.23
N ALA A 15 -30.47 5.11 25.21
CA ALA A 15 -30.04 4.75 23.87
C ALA A 15 -28.56 4.31 23.87
N LYS A 16 -28.23 3.29 23.06
CA LYS A 16 -26.88 2.72 22.96
C LYS A 16 -26.38 2.73 21.53
N THR A 17 -25.09 2.47 21.34
CA THR A 17 -24.54 2.10 20.03
C THR A 17 -24.61 0.59 19.87
N TYR A 18 -24.78 0.11 18.63
CA TYR A 18 -24.76 -1.31 18.29
C TYR A 18 -23.48 -2.00 18.80
N ASP A 19 -23.68 -3.00 19.65
CA ASP A 19 -22.63 -3.82 20.27
C ASP A 19 -22.90 -5.34 20.11
N ASN A 20 -23.86 -5.71 19.26
CA ASN A 20 -24.35 -7.08 19.06
C ASN A 20 -24.95 -7.73 20.33
N THR A 21 -25.48 -6.94 21.26
CA THR A 21 -26.21 -7.44 22.45
C THR A 21 -27.58 -6.82 22.60
N THR A 22 -28.52 -7.58 23.16
CA THR A 22 -29.86 -7.10 23.54
C THR A 22 -29.89 -6.37 24.89
N ALA A 23 -28.75 -6.17 25.57
CA ALA A 23 -28.72 -5.56 26.90
C ALA A 23 -29.17 -4.09 26.86
N ALA A 24 -30.18 -3.75 27.67
CA ALA A 24 -30.70 -2.40 27.84
C ALA A 24 -30.41 -1.87 29.26
N THR A 25 -30.06 -0.59 29.34
CA THR A 25 -29.97 0.15 30.61
C THR A 25 -31.21 1.00 30.77
N ILE A 26 -31.84 0.94 31.95
CA ILE A 26 -33.03 1.71 32.27
C ILE A 26 -32.67 2.74 33.35
N THR A 27 -33.11 3.98 33.18
CA THR A 27 -32.99 5.06 34.16
C THR A 27 -34.36 5.38 34.75
N GLY A 28 -34.38 5.96 35.96
CA GLY A 28 -35.60 6.40 36.63
C GLY A 28 -35.44 6.47 38.14
N THR A 29 -36.45 7.00 38.82
CA THR A 29 -36.46 7.32 40.25
C THR A 29 -37.46 6.43 41.00
N LEU A 30 -37.03 5.80 42.10
CA LEU A 30 -37.93 5.02 42.95
C LEU A 30 -38.92 5.93 43.67
N THR A 31 -40.21 5.60 43.53
CA THR A 31 -41.31 6.25 44.26
C THR A 31 -41.91 5.28 45.29
N GLY A 32 -42.21 5.80 46.49
CA GLY A 32 -42.82 5.02 47.58
C GLY A 32 -41.85 4.54 48.67
N VAL A 33 -40.54 4.80 48.57
CA VAL A 33 -39.57 4.49 49.63
C VAL A 33 -39.90 5.29 50.90
N ILE A 34 -39.81 4.66 52.07
CA ILE A 34 -40.08 5.29 53.37
C ILE A 34 -38.84 6.08 53.82
N SER A 35 -39.03 7.26 54.39
CA SER A 35 -37.92 8.07 54.92
C SER A 35 -37.12 7.30 55.97
N GLY A 36 -35.80 7.21 55.77
CA GLY A 36 -34.88 6.44 56.62
C GLY A 36 -34.50 5.07 56.07
N ASP A 37 -35.27 4.50 55.12
CA ASP A 37 -34.87 3.27 54.45
C ASP A 37 -33.80 3.51 53.37
N THR A 38 -32.91 2.54 53.18
CA THR A 38 -31.90 2.55 52.12
C THR A 38 -32.27 1.52 51.05
N VAL A 39 -32.81 1.99 49.93
CA VAL A 39 -33.14 1.19 48.75
C VAL A 39 -32.49 1.82 47.52
N THR A 40 -31.74 1.03 46.77
CA THR A 40 -31.13 1.42 45.49
C THR A 40 -31.86 0.78 44.31
N PHE A 41 -31.78 1.40 43.15
CA PHE A 41 -32.33 0.90 41.89
C PHE A 41 -31.21 0.44 40.97
N THR A 42 -31.37 -0.73 40.36
CA THR A 42 -30.49 -1.21 39.28
C THR A 42 -31.35 -1.45 38.04
N GLY A 43 -31.37 -0.45 37.15
CA GLY A 43 -32.22 -0.45 35.97
C GLY A 43 -31.62 -1.23 34.81
N THR A 44 -32.18 -2.41 34.56
CA THR A 44 -31.76 -3.32 33.49
C THR A 44 -32.97 -3.81 32.70
N GLY A 45 -32.75 -4.11 31.43
CA GLY A 45 -33.77 -4.72 30.57
C GLY A 45 -33.16 -5.41 29.37
N THR A 46 -34.03 -5.89 28.50
CA THR A 46 -33.66 -6.57 27.25
C THR A 46 -34.43 -5.95 26.09
N PHE A 47 -33.70 -5.43 25.10
CA PHE A 47 -34.25 -5.05 23.80
C PHE A 47 -34.77 -6.27 23.05
N ALA A 48 -35.89 -6.12 22.35
CA ALA A 48 -36.47 -7.17 21.50
C ALA A 48 -35.59 -7.58 20.30
N SER A 49 -34.56 -6.79 19.97
CA SER A 49 -33.57 -7.06 18.93
C SER A 49 -32.19 -6.56 19.37
N ALA A 50 -31.12 -7.20 18.89
CA ALA A 50 -29.74 -6.71 19.05
C ALA A 50 -29.31 -5.78 17.90
N GLY A 51 -30.09 -5.73 16.81
CA GLY A 51 -29.79 -4.89 15.65
C GLY A 51 -30.04 -3.40 15.91
N ALA A 52 -29.37 -2.54 15.15
CA ALA A 52 -29.60 -1.10 15.19
C ALA A 52 -31.01 -0.74 14.67
N GLY A 53 -31.63 0.27 15.28
CA GLY A 53 -32.99 0.69 15.00
C GLY A 53 -33.53 1.64 16.07
N SER A 54 -34.64 2.29 15.77
CA SER A 54 -35.34 3.21 16.68
C SER A 54 -36.63 2.60 17.23
N GLY A 55 -37.02 2.99 18.44
CA GLY A 55 -38.29 2.56 19.05
C GLY A 55 -38.35 1.06 19.36
N ILE A 56 -37.20 0.40 19.54
CA ILE A 56 -37.12 -1.04 19.82
C ILE A 56 -37.71 -1.29 21.22
N SER A 57 -38.70 -2.17 21.32
CA SER A 57 -39.34 -2.52 22.59
C SER A 57 -38.35 -3.10 23.59
N VAL A 58 -38.47 -2.71 24.86
CA VAL A 58 -37.63 -3.18 25.97
C VAL A 58 -38.48 -3.81 27.06
N THR A 59 -38.14 -5.03 27.43
CA THR A 59 -38.68 -5.70 28.63
C THR A 59 -37.80 -5.35 29.83
N SER A 60 -38.36 -4.75 30.87
CA SER A 60 -37.62 -4.46 32.09
C SER A 60 -37.38 -5.71 32.94
N SER A 61 -36.17 -5.84 33.46
CA SER A 61 -35.72 -6.87 34.40
C SER A 61 -35.09 -6.24 35.64
N SER A 62 -35.45 -4.99 35.93
CA SER A 62 -34.74 -4.15 36.90
C SER A 62 -34.88 -4.67 38.33
N THR A 63 -33.90 -4.40 39.18
CA THR A 63 -33.86 -4.92 40.56
C THR A 63 -33.71 -3.81 41.60
N LEU A 64 -34.08 -4.16 42.84
CA LEU A 64 -33.83 -3.34 44.03
C LEU A 64 -32.61 -3.87 44.78
N GLY A 65 -31.82 -2.96 45.34
CA GLY A 65 -30.70 -3.25 46.24
C GLY A 65 -30.70 -2.36 47.47
N GLY A 66 -29.64 -2.41 48.27
CA GLY A 66 -29.54 -1.67 49.54
C GLY A 66 -30.15 -2.40 50.74
N ALA A 67 -29.83 -1.91 51.94
CA ALA A 67 -30.09 -2.60 53.20
C ALA A 67 -31.58 -2.89 53.47
N SER A 68 -32.48 -2.02 53.00
CA SER A 68 -33.93 -2.16 53.22
C SER A 68 -34.64 -2.90 52.07
N SER A 69 -33.94 -3.30 51.00
CA SER A 69 -34.55 -3.82 49.75
C SER A 69 -35.55 -4.97 49.96
N GLY A 70 -35.27 -5.91 50.87
CA GLY A 70 -36.17 -7.04 51.17
C GLY A 70 -37.55 -6.64 51.73
N ASN A 71 -37.72 -5.40 52.18
CA ASN A 71 -39.02 -4.87 52.61
C ASN A 71 -39.89 -4.38 51.44
N TYR A 72 -39.36 -4.38 50.21
CA TYR A 72 -39.97 -3.76 49.05
C TYR A 72 -40.10 -4.73 47.86
N SER A 73 -41.11 -4.48 47.02
CA SER A 73 -41.28 -5.14 45.72
C SER A 73 -41.30 -4.08 44.62
N LEU A 74 -40.67 -4.34 43.47
CA LEU A 74 -40.68 -3.42 42.34
C LEU A 74 -41.77 -3.80 41.35
N THR A 75 -42.69 -2.87 41.07
CA THR A 75 -43.56 -2.97 39.90
C THR A 75 -42.72 -2.59 38.67
N GLN A 76 -42.50 -3.55 37.76
CA GLN A 76 -41.69 -3.29 36.56
C GLN A 76 -42.40 -2.27 35.66
N PRO A 77 -41.68 -1.28 35.11
CA PRO A 77 -42.23 -0.41 34.07
C PRO A 77 -42.54 -1.21 32.80
N THR A 78 -43.57 -0.80 32.08
CA THR A 78 -44.06 -1.45 30.85
C THR A 78 -44.17 -0.43 29.71
N GLY A 79 -44.27 -0.90 28.46
CA GLY A 79 -44.36 0.00 27.30
C GLY A 79 -43.06 0.74 26.96
N LEU A 80 -41.92 0.32 27.52
CA LEU A 80 -40.63 0.93 27.25
C LEU A 80 -40.15 0.64 25.82
N THR A 81 -39.57 1.67 25.20
CA THR A 81 -38.86 1.58 23.92
C THR A 81 -37.55 2.36 24.01
N GLY A 82 -36.54 1.97 23.25
CA GLY A 82 -35.31 2.74 23.10
C GLY A 82 -34.61 2.51 21.77
N ASP A 83 -33.54 3.26 21.55
CA ASP A 83 -32.83 3.28 20.27
C ASP A 83 -31.45 2.59 20.38
N ILE A 84 -31.12 1.80 19.35
CA ILE A 84 -29.78 1.26 19.12
C ILE A 84 -29.23 1.96 17.88
N ASN A 85 -28.29 2.89 18.07
CA ASN A 85 -27.64 3.63 17.00
C ASN A 85 -26.63 2.75 16.24
N LYS A 86 -26.46 2.98 14.94
CA LYS A 86 -25.46 2.26 14.14
C LYS A 86 -24.03 2.52 14.64
N ALA A 87 -23.20 1.48 14.66
CA ALA A 87 -21.79 1.60 15.01
C ALA A 87 -20.97 2.20 13.87
N SER A 88 -19.98 3.02 14.20
CA SER A 88 -19.00 3.51 13.22
C SER A 88 -17.96 2.45 12.86
N GLN A 89 -17.54 2.45 11.60
CA GLN A 89 -16.49 1.56 11.09
C GLN A 89 -15.15 2.29 11.03
N THR A 90 -14.09 1.61 11.45
CA THR A 90 -12.71 2.10 11.38
C THR A 90 -11.93 1.23 10.42
N ILE A 91 -11.51 1.82 9.29
CA ILE A 91 -10.64 1.15 8.31
C ILE A 91 -9.17 1.44 8.69
N THR A 92 -8.39 0.39 8.91
CA THR A 92 -6.93 0.47 9.02
C THR A 92 -6.31 0.27 7.63
N PHE A 93 -5.85 1.36 7.02
CA PHE A 93 -5.13 1.35 5.75
C PHE A 93 -3.81 2.10 5.90
N GLY A 94 -2.70 1.37 5.97
CA GLY A 94 -1.36 1.94 6.11
C GLY A 94 -0.87 2.63 4.84
N ALA A 95 0.10 3.55 4.98
CA ALA A 95 0.71 4.23 3.86
C ALA A 95 1.30 3.24 2.84
N LEU A 96 1.09 3.52 1.55
CA LEU A 96 1.57 2.67 0.47
C LEU A 96 3.01 3.04 0.10
N PRO A 97 3.94 2.07 -0.03
CA PRO A 97 5.27 2.34 -0.53
C PRO A 97 5.22 2.69 -2.03
N ASN A 98 6.27 3.36 -2.52
CA ASN A 98 6.45 3.55 -3.95
C ASN A 98 6.55 2.19 -4.68
N ARG A 99 6.05 2.13 -5.90
CA ARG A 99 5.99 0.93 -6.75
C ARG A 99 6.64 1.18 -8.10
N ASN A 100 7.08 0.13 -8.76
CA ASN A 100 7.64 0.25 -10.11
C ASN A 100 6.55 0.14 -11.17
N TYR A 101 6.72 0.82 -12.30
CA TYR A 101 5.90 0.61 -13.50
C TYR A 101 5.87 -0.88 -13.89
N GLY A 102 4.69 -1.40 -14.21
CA GLY A 102 4.46 -2.82 -14.54
C GLY A 102 4.36 -3.75 -13.32
N GLU A 103 4.55 -3.25 -12.09
CA GLU A 103 4.39 -4.04 -10.87
C GLU A 103 2.92 -4.37 -10.60
N VAL A 104 2.68 -5.59 -10.10
CA VAL A 104 1.36 -6.06 -9.64
C VAL A 104 1.47 -6.44 -8.17
N PHE A 105 0.58 -5.92 -7.32
CA PHE A 105 0.58 -6.18 -5.88
C PHE A 105 -0.83 -6.13 -5.28
N ALA A 106 -1.00 -6.73 -4.10
CA ALA A 106 -2.28 -6.75 -3.39
C ALA A 106 -2.36 -5.67 -2.30
N LEU A 107 -3.56 -5.12 -2.11
CA LEU A 107 -3.93 -4.25 -0.99
C LEU A 107 -4.47 -5.09 0.18
N SER A 108 -4.24 -4.60 1.41
CA SER A 108 -4.45 -5.34 2.67
C SER A 108 -5.07 -4.51 3.80
N ALA A 109 -5.88 -3.49 3.46
CA ALA A 109 -6.63 -2.74 4.46
C ALA A 109 -7.64 -3.63 5.20
N THR A 110 -7.83 -3.38 6.49
CA THR A 110 -8.78 -4.13 7.35
C THR A 110 -9.82 -3.19 7.95
N VAL A 111 -10.93 -3.72 8.44
CA VAL A 111 -11.99 -2.96 9.11
C VAL A 111 -12.49 -3.69 10.36
N ASN A 112 -12.79 -2.94 11.43
CA ASN A 112 -13.23 -3.49 12.71
C ASN A 112 -14.55 -4.29 12.66
N SER A 113 -15.40 -4.06 11.65
CA SER A 113 -16.67 -4.78 11.42
C SER A 113 -16.50 -6.15 10.76
N GLY A 114 -15.32 -6.46 10.22
CA GLY A 114 -15.09 -7.65 9.39
C GLY A 114 -15.77 -7.61 8.00
N LEU A 115 -16.40 -6.50 7.61
CA LEU A 115 -17.00 -6.34 6.28
C LEU A 115 -15.92 -6.23 5.19
N THR A 116 -16.29 -6.55 3.94
CA THR A 116 -15.39 -6.50 2.80
C THR A 116 -15.00 -5.06 2.45
N VAL A 117 -13.70 -4.80 2.37
CA VAL A 117 -13.15 -3.52 1.89
C VAL A 117 -13.06 -3.53 0.36
N SER A 118 -13.58 -2.47 -0.26
CA SER A 118 -13.46 -2.18 -1.69
C SER A 118 -12.39 -1.11 -1.93
N TYR A 119 -11.81 -1.09 -3.13
CA TYR A 119 -10.72 -0.17 -3.47
C TYR A 119 -10.97 0.54 -4.80
N ALA A 120 -10.56 1.80 -4.90
CA ALA A 120 -10.58 2.58 -6.14
C ALA A 120 -9.31 3.44 -6.26
N SER A 121 -8.81 3.62 -7.49
CA SER A 121 -7.78 4.62 -7.82
C SER A 121 -8.46 5.91 -8.28
N SER A 122 -7.95 7.07 -7.87
CA SER A 122 -8.37 8.37 -8.42
C SER A 122 -7.92 8.58 -9.87
N ASP A 123 -6.88 7.88 -10.30
CA ASP A 123 -6.33 7.95 -11.66
C ASP A 123 -6.00 6.55 -12.18
N THR A 124 -6.72 6.13 -13.21
CA THR A 124 -6.57 4.82 -13.86
C THR A 124 -5.48 4.78 -14.93
N SER A 125 -4.91 5.93 -15.31
CA SER A 125 -3.73 6.01 -16.19
C SER A 125 -2.42 5.74 -15.45
N VAL A 126 -2.41 5.91 -14.12
CA VAL A 126 -1.29 5.53 -13.24
C VAL A 126 -1.47 4.10 -12.74
N VAL A 127 -2.64 3.76 -12.18
CA VAL A 127 -2.92 2.46 -11.55
C VAL A 127 -4.35 2.00 -11.79
N THR A 128 -4.52 0.76 -12.24
CA THR A 128 -5.81 0.06 -12.26
C THR A 128 -5.97 -0.86 -11.04
N VAL A 129 -7.21 -1.06 -10.60
CA VAL A 129 -7.55 -1.86 -9.41
C VAL A 129 -8.67 -2.84 -9.75
N SER A 130 -8.48 -4.13 -9.44
CA SER A 130 -9.47 -5.18 -9.63
C SER A 130 -9.56 -6.02 -8.36
N GLY A 131 -10.68 -5.92 -7.63
CA GLY A 131 -10.78 -6.44 -6.27
C GLY A 131 -9.78 -5.74 -5.35
N ASN A 132 -8.83 -6.49 -4.78
CA ASN A 132 -7.69 -5.92 -4.03
C ASN A 132 -6.37 -5.92 -4.82
N LEU A 133 -6.37 -6.35 -6.09
CA LEU A 133 -5.17 -6.43 -6.91
C LEU A 133 -4.96 -5.10 -7.66
N VAL A 134 -3.78 -4.51 -7.50
CA VAL A 134 -3.32 -3.29 -8.17
C VAL A 134 -2.36 -3.65 -9.30
N THR A 135 -2.52 -3.00 -10.46
CA THR A 135 -1.53 -3.02 -11.55
C THR A 135 -1.03 -1.60 -11.83
N ALA A 136 0.28 -1.39 -11.79
CA ALA A 136 0.92 -0.12 -12.13
C ALA A 136 1.06 0.03 -13.66
N VAL A 137 0.23 0.88 -14.26
CA VAL A 137 0.09 1.03 -15.73
C VAL A 137 0.64 2.35 -16.27
N GLY A 138 1.09 3.26 -15.41
CA GLY A 138 1.75 4.51 -15.79
C GLY A 138 2.56 5.08 -14.63
N VAL A 139 3.59 5.87 -14.94
CA VAL A 139 4.39 6.58 -13.92
C VAL A 139 3.67 7.85 -13.45
N GLY A 140 3.71 8.14 -12.16
CA GLY A 140 2.99 9.26 -11.55
C GLY A 140 2.53 8.97 -10.13
N THR A 141 1.68 9.83 -9.58
CA THR A 141 1.10 9.66 -8.23
C THR A 141 -0.42 9.67 -8.32
N THR A 142 -1.06 8.73 -7.64
CA THR A 142 -2.53 8.61 -7.53
C THR A 142 -2.93 8.39 -6.07
N THR A 143 -4.17 8.67 -5.74
CA THR A 143 -4.78 8.32 -4.44
C THR A 143 -5.54 7.01 -4.57
N ILE A 144 -5.20 6.03 -3.74
CA ILE A 144 -5.99 4.81 -3.56
C ILE A 144 -6.94 5.03 -2.38
N THR A 145 -8.24 4.85 -2.61
CA THR A 145 -9.27 4.94 -1.56
C THR A 145 -9.78 3.54 -1.22
N ALA A 146 -9.71 3.19 0.06
CA ALA A 146 -10.28 1.99 0.66
C ALA A 146 -11.63 2.35 1.29
N SER A 147 -12.71 1.67 0.90
CA SER A 147 -14.08 1.99 1.30
C SER A 147 -14.84 0.74 1.75
N VAL A 148 -15.63 0.89 2.81
CA VAL A 148 -16.57 -0.13 3.30
C VAL A 148 -17.98 0.43 3.28
N ALA A 149 -18.92 -0.32 2.73
CA ALA A 149 -20.33 0.06 2.74
C ALA A 149 -20.89 0.04 4.16
N GLY A 150 -21.90 0.87 4.40
CA GLY A 150 -22.76 0.73 5.58
C GLY A 150 -23.75 -0.42 5.39
N ASN A 151 -24.32 -0.89 6.49
CA ASN A 151 -25.44 -1.84 6.49
C ASN A 151 -26.44 -1.45 7.59
N ASP A 152 -27.33 -2.34 7.99
CA ASP A 152 -28.33 -2.05 9.02
C ASP A 152 -27.70 -1.66 10.36
N ASN A 153 -26.57 -2.28 10.73
CA ASN A 153 -25.92 -2.11 12.04
C ASN A 153 -24.73 -1.15 12.03
N TYR A 154 -24.12 -0.88 10.87
CA TYR A 154 -22.89 -0.11 10.73
C TYR A 154 -23.01 1.07 9.75
N ASN A 155 -22.41 2.20 10.11
CA ASN A 155 -22.25 3.36 9.22
C ASN A 155 -21.16 3.09 8.17
N ALA A 156 -21.30 3.62 6.95
CA ALA A 156 -20.25 3.52 5.92
C ALA A 156 -18.97 4.24 6.35
N ALA A 157 -17.82 3.80 5.84
CA ALA A 157 -16.54 4.47 6.07
C ALA A 157 -15.60 4.37 4.86
N SER A 158 -14.68 5.33 4.75
CA SER A 158 -13.64 5.36 3.72
C SER A 158 -12.37 6.01 4.25
N THR A 159 -11.22 5.60 3.73
CA THR A 159 -9.91 6.21 4.01
C THR A 159 -9.02 6.09 2.77
N SER A 160 -8.05 6.99 2.62
CA SER A 160 -7.28 7.12 1.39
C SER A 160 -5.79 7.21 1.66
N GLN A 161 -4.99 6.67 0.74
CA GLN A 161 -3.52 6.69 0.79
C GLN A 161 -2.96 7.08 -0.57
N SER A 162 -1.90 7.89 -0.55
CA SER A 162 -1.15 8.22 -1.77
C SER A 162 -0.30 7.04 -2.21
N LEU A 163 -0.21 6.81 -3.52
CA LEU A 163 0.62 5.80 -4.15
C LEU A 163 1.39 6.44 -5.31
N THR A 164 2.72 6.32 -5.29
CA THR A 164 3.59 6.80 -6.36
C THR A 164 4.16 5.62 -7.14
N VAL A 165 3.94 5.60 -8.45
CA VAL A 165 4.57 4.70 -9.39
C VAL A 165 5.76 5.40 -10.03
N VAL A 166 6.96 4.83 -9.87
CA VAL A 166 8.20 5.30 -10.48
C VAL A 166 8.60 4.42 -11.66
N GLN A 167 9.40 4.98 -12.56
CA GLN A 167 10.09 4.17 -13.56
C GLN A 167 11.13 3.29 -12.83
N GLY A 168 10.95 1.98 -12.87
CA GLY A 168 11.92 1.06 -12.26
C GLY A 168 13.28 1.10 -12.98
N PRO A 169 14.39 0.79 -12.30
CA PRO A 169 15.69 0.66 -12.95
C PRO A 169 15.64 -0.44 -14.02
N PHE A 170 16.28 -0.20 -15.15
CA PHE A 170 16.45 -1.19 -16.21
C PHE A 170 17.42 -2.28 -15.73
N VAL A 171 16.95 -3.51 -15.53
CA VAL A 171 17.75 -4.57 -14.88
C VAL A 171 18.42 -5.53 -15.87
N SER A 172 18.01 -5.56 -17.14
CA SER A 172 18.62 -6.42 -18.15
C SER A 172 18.42 -5.90 -19.57
N TRP A 173 19.46 -6.06 -20.39
CA TRP A 173 19.38 -5.96 -21.85
C TRP A 173 20.00 -7.24 -22.44
N THR A 174 19.21 -8.30 -22.51
CA THR A 174 19.61 -9.54 -23.19
C THR A 174 19.50 -9.35 -24.69
N PHE A 175 20.64 -9.15 -25.36
CA PHE A 175 20.74 -9.50 -26.77
C PHE A 175 20.56 -11.02 -26.90
N GLU A 176 19.55 -11.46 -27.65
CA GLU A 176 19.47 -12.88 -27.99
C GLU A 176 20.70 -13.29 -28.81
N SER A 177 21.33 -14.39 -28.42
CA SER A 177 22.59 -14.84 -29.00
C SER A 177 22.38 -15.49 -30.36
N THR A 178 22.31 -14.67 -31.42
CA THR A 178 22.50 -15.13 -32.80
C THR A 178 23.93 -14.81 -33.25
N LEU A 179 24.67 -15.86 -33.57
CA LEU A 179 26.10 -15.81 -33.85
C LEU A 179 26.40 -15.15 -35.21
N SER A 180 27.52 -14.40 -35.27
CA SER A 180 28.12 -13.79 -36.47
C SER A 180 27.40 -12.60 -37.13
N PRO A 181 27.32 -11.44 -36.47
CA PRO A 181 27.09 -10.14 -37.09
C PRO A 181 28.42 -9.44 -37.41
N VAL A 182 28.33 -8.42 -38.24
CA VAL A 182 29.46 -8.04 -39.08
C VAL A 182 29.18 -6.63 -39.73
N LEU A 183 30.21 -5.94 -40.24
CA LEU A 183 30.39 -4.50 -40.50
C LEU A 183 29.89 -3.90 -41.85
N GLY A 184 28.86 -3.06 -41.79
CA GLY A 184 28.44 -2.16 -42.88
C GLY A 184 28.13 -0.74 -42.36
N SER A 185 27.94 0.24 -43.24
CA SER A 185 27.61 1.63 -42.86
C SER A 185 26.10 1.85 -42.66
N GLY A 186 25.72 2.78 -41.77
CA GLY A 186 24.33 3.17 -41.54
C GLY A 186 24.18 4.58 -40.94
N THR A 187 22.95 5.09 -40.91
CA THR A 187 22.61 6.44 -40.43
C THR A 187 21.77 6.41 -39.16
N ALA A 188 22.03 7.33 -38.23
CA ALA A 188 21.21 7.52 -37.02
C ALA A 188 20.18 8.64 -37.23
N THR A 189 19.00 8.52 -36.60
CA THR A 189 17.98 9.57 -36.55
C THR A 189 17.55 9.79 -35.10
N LEU A 190 17.63 11.04 -34.64
CA LEU A 190 17.13 11.46 -33.33
C LEU A 190 15.61 11.60 -33.36
N ILE A 191 14.92 11.05 -32.36
CA ILE A 191 13.51 11.37 -32.12
C ILE A 191 13.49 12.75 -31.45
N GLY A 192 13.27 13.81 -32.25
CA GLY A 192 13.04 15.17 -31.73
C GLY A 192 13.95 16.30 -32.22
N GLY A 193 14.91 16.08 -33.13
CA GLY A 193 15.70 17.20 -33.68
C GLY A 193 16.76 16.84 -34.72
N THR A 194 16.82 17.64 -35.79
CA THR A 194 17.86 17.76 -36.85
C THR A 194 18.72 16.53 -37.18
N THR A 195 18.52 16.01 -38.40
CA THR A 195 19.35 14.98 -39.04
C THR A 195 20.78 15.47 -39.28
N SER A 196 21.79 14.74 -38.77
CA SER A 196 23.19 14.88 -39.16
C SER A 196 23.72 13.58 -39.75
N THR A 197 24.04 13.59 -41.04
CA THR A 197 24.78 12.53 -41.73
C THR A 197 26.27 12.64 -41.44
N TYR A 198 26.90 11.53 -41.02
CA TYR A 198 28.35 11.47 -40.83
C TYR A 198 29.05 10.69 -41.95
N ALA A 199 30.21 11.17 -42.35
CA ALA A 199 31.02 10.59 -43.42
C ALA A 199 31.81 9.36 -42.93
N THR A 200 32.09 8.45 -43.86
CA THR A 200 32.92 7.26 -43.64
C THR A 200 34.41 7.61 -43.50
N GLY A 201 35.11 6.91 -42.60
CA GLY A 201 36.57 6.78 -42.68
C GLY A 201 37.36 7.50 -41.60
N VAL A 202 37.31 7.00 -40.36
CA VAL A 202 38.40 7.18 -39.41
C VAL A 202 38.64 5.87 -38.66
N ALA A 203 39.87 5.35 -38.71
CA ALA A 203 40.26 4.18 -37.93
C ALA A 203 40.55 4.62 -36.49
N GLY A 204 39.56 4.48 -35.61
CA GLY A 204 39.65 4.86 -34.21
C GLY A 204 38.32 4.69 -33.50
N ASN A 205 38.23 3.71 -32.59
CA ASN A 205 36.98 3.34 -31.94
C ASN A 205 36.60 4.35 -30.85
N GLY A 206 35.64 5.23 -31.11
CA GLY A 206 35.06 6.07 -30.05
C GLY A 206 34.14 7.20 -30.55
N LEU A 207 32.89 7.19 -30.10
CA LEU A 207 32.04 8.38 -30.09
C LEU A 207 32.56 9.33 -29.01
N ASN A 208 33.31 10.36 -29.39
CA ASN A 208 33.70 11.45 -28.49
C ASN A 208 32.90 12.72 -28.83
N THR A 209 31.74 12.88 -28.21
CA THR A 209 30.90 14.07 -28.32
C THR A 209 31.17 15.02 -27.15
N THR A 210 32.25 15.80 -27.23
CA THR A 210 32.60 16.84 -26.25
C THR A 210 31.61 18.01 -26.19
N ALA A 211 30.64 18.08 -27.10
CA ALA A 211 29.54 19.02 -27.08
C ALA A 211 28.20 18.26 -27.16
N TYR A 212 27.51 18.13 -26.02
CA TYR A 212 26.09 17.83 -25.98
C TYR A 212 25.30 19.14 -26.03
N PRO A 213 24.21 19.25 -26.81
CA PRO A 213 23.28 20.36 -26.63
C PRO A 213 22.68 20.30 -25.22
N ALA A 214 22.45 21.47 -24.62
CA ALA A 214 21.84 21.56 -23.30
C ALA A 214 20.47 20.86 -23.29
N ALA A 215 20.18 20.10 -22.24
CA ALA A 215 18.90 19.43 -22.09
C ALA A 215 17.77 20.49 -22.03
N SER A 216 16.90 20.50 -23.04
CA SER A 216 15.63 21.21 -22.95
C SER A 216 14.81 20.61 -21.81
N THR A 217 14.11 21.46 -21.05
CA THR A 217 13.48 21.18 -19.74
C THR A 217 12.28 20.20 -19.74
N GLY A 218 12.14 19.37 -20.77
CA GLY A 218 11.14 18.30 -20.84
C GLY A 218 11.58 17.05 -20.09
N SER A 219 10.72 16.53 -19.21
CA SER A 219 10.89 15.21 -18.60
C SER A 219 10.78 14.12 -19.66
N GLY A 220 11.92 13.57 -20.09
CA GLY A 220 11.99 12.48 -21.05
C GLY A 220 13.39 11.89 -21.11
N THR A 221 13.48 10.56 -21.16
CA THR A 221 14.77 9.87 -21.29
C THR A 221 15.40 10.18 -22.64
N ALA A 222 16.53 10.88 -22.65
CA ALA A 222 17.36 11.06 -23.84
C ALA A 222 17.99 9.71 -24.24
N GLY A 223 17.27 8.93 -25.05
CA GLY A 223 17.74 7.64 -25.56
C GLY A 223 18.45 7.77 -26.91
N VAL A 224 19.68 7.26 -27.00
CA VAL A 224 20.38 7.08 -28.27
C VAL A 224 19.97 5.74 -28.88
N LYS A 225 19.32 5.76 -30.04
CA LYS A 225 18.93 4.53 -30.76
C LYS A 225 20.06 4.03 -31.65
N PHE A 226 20.89 3.13 -31.12
CA PHE A 226 21.92 2.46 -31.91
C PHE A 226 21.28 1.43 -32.86
N SER A 227 21.52 1.58 -34.16
CA SER A 227 21.25 0.51 -35.14
C SER A 227 22.56 -0.21 -35.43
N VAL A 228 22.67 -1.47 -35.01
CA VAL A 228 23.86 -2.30 -35.25
C VAL A 228 23.65 -3.08 -36.55
N PRO A 229 24.43 -2.84 -37.61
CA PRO A 229 24.33 -3.59 -38.86
C PRO A 229 24.91 -5.01 -38.72
N THR A 230 24.45 -5.93 -39.56
CA THR A 230 24.71 -7.38 -39.44
C THR A 230 25.40 -8.01 -40.67
N SER A 231 26.25 -7.28 -41.42
CA SER A 231 27.00 -7.77 -42.62
C SER A 231 28.40 -7.12 -42.87
N GLY A 232 29.54 -7.88 -42.83
CA GLY A 232 31.00 -7.50 -43.03
C GLY A 232 32.11 -7.98 -42.00
N THR A 233 32.92 -9.03 -42.23
CA THR A 233 33.64 -9.75 -41.13
C THR A 233 34.72 -9.02 -40.28
N ALA A 234 34.45 -8.73 -38.99
CA ALA A 234 35.40 -8.77 -37.85
C ALA A 234 34.76 -8.41 -36.48
N VAL A 235 34.99 -9.21 -35.43
CA VAL A 235 34.77 -8.81 -34.02
C VAL A 235 35.97 -9.25 -33.18
N SER A 236 36.58 -8.32 -32.43
CA SER A 236 37.63 -8.65 -31.45
C SER A 236 37.05 -9.52 -30.32
N ALA A 237 37.84 -10.49 -29.83
CA ALA A 237 37.44 -11.45 -28.80
C ALA A 237 37.08 -10.86 -27.41
N THR A 238 37.10 -9.53 -27.28
CA THR A 238 36.75 -8.76 -26.09
C THR A 238 35.29 -8.28 -26.06
N GLY A 239 34.51 -8.49 -27.13
CA GLY A 239 33.11 -8.08 -27.22
C GLY A 239 32.89 -6.57 -27.44
N ILE A 240 31.63 -6.19 -27.70
CA ILE A 240 31.21 -4.78 -27.84
C ILE A 240 30.91 -4.23 -26.44
N VAL A 241 31.65 -3.20 -26.01
CA VAL A 241 31.38 -2.48 -24.77
C VAL A 241 30.57 -1.23 -25.08
N ILE A 242 29.29 -1.22 -24.71
CA ILE A 242 28.42 -0.04 -24.79
C ILE A 242 28.45 0.64 -23.42
N GLY A 243 29.18 1.75 -23.30
CA GLY A 243 29.13 2.62 -22.12
C GLY A 243 27.93 3.55 -22.19
N LEU A 244 27.03 3.45 -21.20
CA LEU A 244 25.92 4.39 -21.01
C LEU A 244 26.19 5.25 -19.77
N ASP A 245 26.37 6.56 -19.97
CA ASP A 245 26.62 7.53 -18.89
C ASP A 245 25.29 8.07 -18.33
N PHE A 246 24.82 7.47 -17.24
CA PHE A 246 23.61 7.90 -16.54
C PHE A 246 23.92 9.00 -15.50
N ARG A 247 24.25 10.21 -15.96
CA ARG A 247 24.28 11.36 -15.05
C ARG A 247 22.87 11.66 -14.56
N GLN A 248 22.79 11.81 -13.24
CA GLN A 248 21.54 11.70 -12.50
C GLN A 248 20.60 12.88 -12.77
N SER A 249 19.29 12.60 -12.81
CA SER A 249 18.29 13.63 -12.49
C SER A 249 18.52 14.11 -11.05
N ALA A 250 18.34 15.40 -10.80
CA ALA A 250 18.76 16.06 -9.57
C ALA A 250 17.85 15.76 -8.35
N THR A 251 17.94 14.53 -7.83
CA THR A 251 17.41 14.12 -6.51
C THR A 251 18.39 13.16 -5.85
N SER A 252 18.66 13.37 -4.56
CA SER A 252 19.87 12.91 -3.88
C SER A 252 19.96 11.40 -3.56
N LEU A 253 21.16 10.87 -3.74
CA LEU A 253 21.76 9.71 -3.07
C LEU A 253 21.22 8.30 -3.44
N ALA A 254 21.84 7.70 -4.45
CA ALA A 254 21.97 6.24 -4.56
C ALA A 254 23.45 5.87 -4.76
N VAL A 255 24.07 5.28 -3.75
CA VAL A 255 25.44 4.74 -3.83
C VAL A 255 25.37 3.36 -4.47
N ALA A 256 25.83 3.22 -5.70
CA ALA A 256 25.93 1.94 -6.39
C ALA A 256 27.26 1.24 -6.07
N THR A 257 27.26 0.39 -5.03
CA THR A 257 28.43 -0.45 -4.70
C THR A 257 28.58 -1.59 -5.71
N PHE A 258 29.53 -1.48 -6.63
CA PHE A 258 29.85 -2.53 -7.60
C PHE A 258 30.65 -3.68 -6.96
N PHE A 259 30.00 -4.83 -6.73
CA PHE A 259 30.71 -6.09 -6.41
C PHE A 259 31.19 -6.79 -7.70
N GLY A 260 32.27 -6.27 -8.28
CA GLY A 260 33.01 -6.95 -9.35
C GLY A 260 33.92 -8.05 -8.79
N ARG A 261 33.62 -9.34 -9.07
CA ARG A 261 34.59 -10.43 -8.82
C ARG A 261 35.74 -10.37 -9.83
N HIS A 262 36.77 -9.59 -9.52
CA HIS A 262 38.03 -9.65 -10.26
C HIS A 262 38.84 -10.88 -9.85
N HIS A 263 39.01 -11.84 -10.76
CA HIS A 263 40.05 -12.84 -10.64
C HIS A 263 41.40 -12.19 -10.99
N LEU A 264 42.16 -11.82 -9.96
CA LEU A 264 43.58 -11.50 -10.11
C LEU A 264 44.33 -12.79 -10.44
N CYS A 265 44.75 -12.92 -11.69
CA CYS A 265 45.64 -13.98 -12.16
C CYS A 265 47.03 -13.40 -12.39
N GLU A 266 48.00 -13.84 -11.60
CA GLU A 266 49.37 -13.33 -11.68
C GLU A 266 50.26 -14.26 -12.52
N CYS A 267 51.24 -13.68 -13.20
CA CYS A 267 52.08 -14.41 -14.15
C CYS A 267 53.36 -14.92 -13.47
N GLU A 268 53.44 -16.22 -13.20
CA GLU A 268 54.56 -16.83 -12.47
C GLU A 268 55.86 -16.90 -13.30
N ARG A 269 55.78 -16.96 -14.63
CA ARG A 269 56.96 -16.96 -15.53
C ARG A 269 56.70 -16.25 -16.85
N ARG A 270 57.68 -15.44 -17.27
CA ARG A 270 57.75 -14.82 -18.60
C ARG A 270 59.01 -15.26 -19.35
N HIS A 271 58.91 -15.36 -20.67
CA HIS A 271 60.05 -15.51 -21.57
C HIS A 271 59.78 -14.64 -22.81
N GLY A 272 60.74 -13.80 -23.21
CA GLY A 272 60.52 -12.85 -24.32
C GLY A 272 59.32 -11.91 -24.12
N GLY A 273 59.05 -11.48 -22.89
CA GLY A 273 57.92 -10.59 -22.55
C GLY A 273 56.55 -11.27 -22.38
N HIS A 274 56.33 -12.41 -23.04
CA HIS A 274 55.06 -13.16 -22.98
C HIS A 274 54.95 -14.02 -21.72
N CYS A 275 53.73 -14.11 -21.17
CA CYS A 275 53.43 -14.97 -20.01
C CYS A 275 53.21 -16.41 -20.46
N ILE A 276 53.95 -17.36 -19.87
CA ILE A 276 53.89 -18.80 -20.21
C ILE A 276 53.29 -19.67 -19.10
N ARG A 277 53.03 -19.10 -17.91
CA ARG A 277 52.29 -19.78 -16.84
C ARG A 277 51.64 -18.78 -15.90
N SER A 278 50.36 -18.97 -15.60
CA SER A 278 49.60 -18.17 -14.63
C SER A 278 48.90 -19.06 -13.61
N LYS A 279 48.64 -18.49 -12.42
CA LYS A 279 47.68 -19.05 -11.45
C LYS A 279 46.58 -18.03 -11.22
N CYS A 280 45.35 -18.51 -11.09
CA CYS A 280 44.19 -17.73 -10.68
C CYS A 280 43.68 -18.30 -9.36
N SER A 281 43.62 -17.49 -8.30
CA SER A 281 42.99 -17.89 -7.04
C SER A 281 41.51 -17.49 -7.03
N GLN A 282 40.63 -18.39 -6.55
CA GLN A 282 39.25 -18.02 -6.23
C GLN A 282 39.16 -17.56 -4.77
N HIS A 283 39.42 -16.28 -4.51
CA HIS A 283 39.09 -15.71 -3.21
C HIS A 283 37.57 -15.59 -3.06
N ARG A 284 37.04 -16.29 -2.05
CA ARG A 284 35.66 -16.09 -1.58
C ARG A 284 35.60 -14.78 -0.78
N ASN A 285 34.42 -14.17 -0.84
CA ASN A 285 33.97 -12.95 -0.16
C ASN A 285 34.69 -12.59 1.15
N CYS A 286 34.97 -11.30 1.34
CA CYS A 286 34.85 -10.67 2.66
C CYS A 286 34.11 -9.33 2.51
N VAL A 287 33.36 -8.97 3.56
CA VAL A 287 32.43 -7.83 3.61
C VAL A 287 33.03 -6.72 4.47
N GLN A 288 32.91 -5.47 4.03
CA GLN A 288 32.49 -4.33 4.83
C GLN A 288 31.80 -3.31 3.92
#